data_AF-A0A9Q9LYE7-F1
#
_entry.id   AF-A0A9Q9LYE7-F1
#
_cell.length_a   1.000
_cell.length_b   1.000
_cell.length_c   1.000
_cell.angle_alpha   90.00
_cell.angle_beta   90.00
_cell.angle_gamma   90.00
#
_symmetry.space_group_name_H-M   'P 1'
#
loop_
_entity.id
_entity.type
_entity.pdbx_description
1 polymer ?
#
loop_
_entity_poly.entity_id
_entity_poly.type
_entity_poly.pdbx_seq_one_letter_code
_entity_poly.pdbx_strand_id
1 'polypeptide(L)'
;MAFEREIHAVGHHLQTQVHGLAEGQKDAYARSAFNRYYYSVFLKSRELFRALNPSWSKTPHADYPLILRGDVRKQLKKGWTRARKGGDGQLMRDAEAALRAVEALSGLLEKAYAIRVVADYEPEEVVDFSGGDRFSLKEVEITSAHAWRSQCDTFCSEIHSVWIQVNV
;
A
#
# COMPACT_ATOMS: atom_id res chain seq x y z
N MET A 1 2.09 10.44 -10.07
CA MET A 1 2.36 10.67 -11.51
C MET A 1 1.40 9.79 -12.32
N ALA A 2 1.61 9.53 -13.62
CA ALA A 2 0.74 8.65 -14.42
C ALA A 2 1.10 7.15 -14.28
N PHE A 3 2.40 6.85 -14.13
CA PHE A 3 2.94 5.49 -14.23
C PHE A 3 2.43 4.52 -13.14
N GLU A 4 2.27 4.96 -11.89
CA GLU A 4 1.77 4.04 -10.85
C GLU A 4 0.30 3.62 -11.10
N ARG A 5 -0.49 4.44 -11.79
CA ARG A 5 -1.87 4.10 -12.19
C ARG A 5 -1.87 3.15 -13.38
N GLU A 6 -0.94 3.32 -14.32
CA GLU A 6 -0.75 2.41 -15.45
C GLU A 6 -0.38 1.00 -14.97
N ILE A 7 0.53 0.89 -13.98
CA ILE A 7 0.88 -0.41 -13.38
C ILE A 7 -0.34 -1.08 -12.74
N HIS A 8 -1.20 -0.33 -12.04
CA HIS A 8 -2.44 -0.86 -11.48
C HIS A 8 -3.41 -1.34 -12.57
N ALA A 9 -3.57 -0.56 -13.66
CA ALA A 9 -4.39 -0.94 -14.81
C ALA A 9 -3.87 -2.21 -15.50
N VAL A 10 -2.55 -2.39 -15.61
CA VAL A 10 -1.94 -3.64 -16.09
C VAL A 10 -2.29 -4.81 -15.17
N GLY A 11 -2.25 -4.61 -13.85
CA GLY A 11 -2.70 -5.63 -12.88
C GLY A 11 -4.16 -6.03 -13.10
N HIS A 12 -5.03 -5.06 -13.34
CA HIS A 12 -6.44 -5.32 -13.65
C HIS A 12 -6.62 -6.04 -14.98
N HIS A 13 -5.91 -5.63 -16.03
CA HIS A 13 -5.92 -6.34 -17.31
C HIS A 13 -5.54 -7.82 -17.12
N LEU A 14 -4.44 -8.11 -16.41
CA LEU A 14 -4.02 -9.48 -16.12
C LEU A 14 -5.07 -10.27 -15.32
N GLN A 15 -5.67 -9.64 -14.30
CA GLN A 15 -6.79 -10.22 -13.55
C GLN A 15 -7.93 -10.63 -14.48
N THR A 16 -8.34 -9.78 -15.43
CA THR A 16 -9.47 -10.07 -16.33
C THR A 16 -9.15 -11.14 -17.38
N GLN A 17 -7.90 -11.21 -17.85
CA GLN A 17 -7.52 -12.15 -18.91
C GLN A 17 -7.37 -13.58 -18.42
N VAL A 18 -7.10 -13.80 -17.13
CA VAL A 18 -6.71 -15.11 -16.59
C VAL A 18 -7.73 -16.23 -16.90
N HIS A 19 -9.02 -15.91 -16.94
CA HIS A 19 -10.09 -16.89 -17.13
C HIS A 19 -10.14 -17.47 -18.54
N GLY A 20 -9.65 -16.73 -19.55
CA GLY A 20 -9.58 -17.19 -20.94
C GLY A 20 -8.34 -18.00 -21.29
N LEU A 21 -7.44 -18.23 -20.33
CA LEU A 21 -6.15 -18.89 -20.57
C LEU A 21 -6.21 -20.40 -20.34
N ALA A 22 -5.27 -21.12 -20.96
CA ALA A 22 -5.00 -22.52 -20.65
C ALA A 22 -4.48 -22.68 -19.22
N GLU A 23 -4.73 -23.83 -18.57
CA GLU A 23 -4.39 -24.07 -17.16
C GLU A 23 -2.93 -23.76 -16.81
N GLY A 24 -1.98 -24.14 -17.68
CA GLY A 24 -0.55 -23.89 -17.47
C GLY A 24 -0.12 -22.42 -17.50
N GLN A 25 -1.00 -21.49 -17.91
CA GLN A 25 -0.72 -20.05 -17.98
C GLN A 25 -1.45 -19.24 -16.91
N LYS A 26 -2.53 -19.78 -16.33
CA LYS A 26 -3.39 -19.07 -15.38
C LYS A 26 -2.63 -18.60 -14.15
N ASP A 27 -1.87 -19.50 -13.53
CA ASP A 27 -1.12 -19.23 -12.31
C ASP A 27 -0.10 -18.08 -12.51
N ALA A 28 0.66 -18.12 -13.60
CA ALA A 28 1.63 -17.07 -13.95
C ALA A 28 0.98 -15.69 -14.16
N TYR A 29 -0.18 -15.64 -14.82
CA TYR A 29 -0.95 -14.40 -15.01
C TYR A 29 -1.52 -13.86 -13.69
N ALA A 30 -2.08 -14.74 -12.86
CA ALA A 30 -2.61 -14.38 -11.55
C ALA A 30 -1.53 -13.82 -10.62
N ARG A 31 -0.39 -14.49 -10.50
CA ARG A 31 0.78 -13.99 -9.73
C ARG A 31 1.26 -12.65 -10.26
N SER A 32 1.34 -12.51 -11.58
CA SER A 32 1.70 -11.23 -12.22
C SER A 32 0.71 -10.11 -11.89
N ALA A 33 -0.60 -10.40 -11.78
CA ALA A 33 -1.59 -9.42 -11.36
C ALA A 33 -1.35 -8.94 -9.92
N PHE A 34 -1.13 -9.86 -8.97
CA PHE A 34 -0.77 -9.53 -7.58
C PHE A 34 0.48 -8.66 -7.51
N ASN A 35 1.52 -9.00 -8.26
CA ASN A 35 2.76 -8.22 -8.33
C ASN A 35 2.51 -6.79 -8.81
N ARG A 36 1.70 -6.61 -9.85
CA ARG A 36 1.36 -5.27 -10.37
C ARG A 36 0.58 -4.46 -9.35
N TYR A 37 -0.35 -5.07 -8.61
CA TYR A 37 -1.03 -4.38 -7.51
C TYR A 37 -0.08 -3.97 -6.40
N TYR A 38 0.82 -4.86 -5.96
CA TYR A 38 1.88 -4.51 -5.01
C TYR A 38 2.73 -3.32 -5.49
N TYR A 39 3.25 -3.36 -6.72
CA TYR A 39 4.09 -2.29 -7.24
C TYR A 39 3.34 -0.97 -7.36
N SER A 40 2.05 -0.97 -7.68
CA SER A 40 1.25 0.25 -7.69
C SER A 40 1.18 0.93 -6.31
N VAL A 41 1.03 0.14 -5.24
CA VAL A 41 1.01 0.60 -3.84
C VAL A 41 2.38 1.07 -3.39
N PHE A 42 3.42 0.30 -3.71
CA PHE A 42 4.81 0.65 -3.37
C PHE A 42 5.22 1.98 -4.03
N LEU A 43 4.97 2.14 -5.33
CA LEU A 43 5.33 3.36 -6.05
C LEU A 43 4.59 4.57 -5.50
N LYS A 44 3.30 4.42 -5.17
CA LYS A 44 2.52 5.48 -4.52
C LYS A 44 3.08 5.84 -3.14
N SER A 45 3.40 4.84 -2.33
CA SER A 45 3.99 5.06 -1.00
C SER A 45 5.35 5.72 -1.09
N ARG A 46 6.16 5.38 -2.10
CA ARG A 46 7.45 6.04 -2.36
C ARG A 46 7.30 7.52 -2.67
N GLU A 47 6.23 7.94 -3.36
CA GLU A 47 5.93 9.36 -3.57
C GLU A 47 5.66 10.08 -2.24
N LEU A 48 4.85 9.48 -1.35
CA LEU A 48 4.64 10.01 0.00
C LEU A 48 5.98 10.18 0.71
N PHE A 49 6.78 9.11 0.78
CA PHE A 49 8.05 9.13 1.49
C PHE A 49 8.99 10.21 0.95
N ARG A 50 9.06 10.38 -0.37
CA ARG A 50 9.82 11.48 -0.99
C ARG A 50 9.34 12.85 -0.52
N ALA A 51 8.04 13.05 -0.40
CA ALA A 51 7.45 14.31 0.06
C ALA A 51 7.71 14.58 1.55
N LEU A 52 7.68 13.53 2.39
CA LEU A 52 7.96 13.68 3.83
C LEU A 52 9.46 13.93 4.10
N ASN A 53 10.32 13.17 3.43
CA ASN A 53 11.77 13.28 3.49
C ASN A 53 12.40 12.63 2.24
N PRO A 54 13.03 13.40 1.33
CA PRO A 54 13.57 12.87 0.08
C PRO A 54 14.51 11.67 0.23
N SER A 55 15.26 11.58 1.33
CA SER A 55 16.18 10.47 1.60
C SER A 55 15.46 9.13 1.78
N TRP A 56 14.23 9.14 2.33
CA TRP A 56 13.45 7.93 2.57
C TRP A 56 12.89 7.30 1.29
N SER A 57 12.83 8.05 0.19
CA SER A 57 12.35 7.51 -1.09
C SER A 57 13.25 6.44 -1.71
N LYS A 58 14.49 6.31 -1.20
CA LYS A 58 15.48 5.32 -1.63
C LYS A 58 15.62 4.14 -0.66
N THR A 59 14.88 4.14 0.44
CA THR A 59 14.91 3.06 1.43
C THR A 59 14.39 1.76 0.82
N PRO A 60 14.93 0.58 1.21
CA PRO A 60 14.33 -0.71 0.88
C PRO A 60 12.83 -0.78 1.22
N HIS A 61 12.09 -1.50 0.39
CA HIS A 61 10.63 -1.46 0.41
C HIS A 61 10.07 -2.05 1.72
N ALA A 62 10.77 -3.06 2.25
CA ALA A 62 10.44 -3.74 3.49
C ALA A 62 10.58 -2.84 4.74
N ASP A 63 11.34 -1.75 4.65
CA ASP A 63 11.58 -0.86 5.79
C ASP A 63 10.56 0.30 5.87
N TYR A 64 9.70 0.47 4.86
CA TYR A 64 8.69 1.54 4.86
C TYR A 64 7.75 1.45 6.08
N PRO A 65 7.22 0.28 6.46
CA PRO A 65 6.44 0.12 7.69
C PRO A 65 7.20 0.56 8.96
N LEU A 66 8.52 0.31 9.03
CA LEU A 66 9.35 0.73 10.16
C LEU A 66 9.48 2.25 10.26
N ILE A 67 9.73 2.91 9.12
CA ILE A 67 9.79 4.39 9.06
C ILE A 67 8.44 5.01 9.44
N LEU A 68 7.34 4.44 8.95
CA LEU A 68 5.98 4.89 9.26
C LEU A 68 5.71 4.83 10.77
N ARG A 69 5.92 3.66 11.39
CA ARG A 69 5.67 3.46 12.83
C ARG A 69 6.70 4.15 13.73
N GLY A 70 7.89 4.43 13.21
CA GLY A 70 8.96 5.15 13.90
C GLY A 70 8.86 6.66 13.68
N ASP A 71 9.63 7.15 12.72
CA ASP A 71 9.86 8.58 12.52
C ASP A 71 8.59 9.34 12.16
N VAL A 72 7.75 8.78 11.28
CA VAL A 72 6.52 9.47 10.83
C VAL A 72 5.55 9.63 12.00
N ARG A 73 5.22 8.52 12.67
CA ARG A 73 4.36 8.49 13.87
C ARG A 73 4.87 9.45 14.94
N LYS A 74 6.19 9.51 15.16
CA LYS A 74 6.81 10.38 16.17
C LYS A 74 6.56 11.86 15.87
N GLN A 75 6.71 12.31 14.62
CA GLN A 75 6.47 13.71 14.27
C GLN A 75 4.98 14.07 14.34
N LEU A 76 4.10 13.20 13.85
CA LEU A 76 2.65 13.41 13.95
C LEU A 76 2.18 13.52 15.41
N LYS A 77 2.72 12.67 16.31
CA LYS A 77 2.44 12.76 17.76
C LYS A 77 2.91 14.07 18.39
N LYS A 78 4.05 14.62 17.95
CA LYS A 78 4.50 15.95 18.40
C LYS A 78 3.55 17.04 17.93
N GLY A 79 3.08 16.96 16.69
CA GLY A 79 2.03 17.82 16.14
C GLY A 79 0.76 17.80 16.98
N TRP A 80 0.22 16.61 17.22
CA TRP A 80 -0.96 16.41 18.07
C TRP A 80 -0.77 17.00 19.48
N THR A 81 0.39 16.77 20.10
CA THR A 81 0.69 17.29 21.45
C THR A 81 0.73 18.82 21.48
N ARG A 82 1.27 19.47 20.43
CA ARG A 82 1.24 20.93 20.29
C ARG A 82 -0.19 21.45 20.09
N ALA A 83 -0.94 20.82 19.19
CA ALA A 83 -2.35 21.15 18.93
C ALA A 83 -3.17 21.09 20.22
N ARG A 84 -3.01 20.01 21.00
CA ARG A 84 -3.66 19.85 22.30
C ARG A 84 -3.31 20.95 23.31
N LYS A 85 -2.04 21.33 23.39
CA LYS A 85 -1.60 22.43 24.27
C LYS A 85 -2.14 23.79 23.82
N GLY A 86 -2.27 24.00 22.52
CA GLY A 86 -2.79 25.23 21.92
C GLY A 86 -4.31 25.31 21.81
N GLY A 87 -5.04 24.24 22.13
CA GLY A 87 -6.50 24.18 21.97
C GLY A 87 -6.98 24.04 20.52
N ASP A 88 -6.10 23.64 19.59
CA ASP A 88 -6.44 23.42 18.19
C ASP A 88 -7.12 22.06 18.01
N GLY A 89 -8.44 22.05 18.23
CA GLY A 89 -9.25 20.84 18.12
C GLY A 89 -9.31 20.25 16.70
N GLN A 90 -9.10 21.05 15.65
CA GLN A 90 -9.12 20.55 14.28
C GLN A 90 -7.83 19.77 13.99
N LEU A 91 -6.66 20.35 14.26
CA LEU A 91 -5.38 19.69 14.07
C LEU A 91 -5.25 18.44 14.96
N MET A 92 -5.86 18.43 16.16
CA MET A 92 -5.93 17.22 16.99
C MET A 92 -6.66 16.07 16.27
N ARG A 93 -7.85 16.32 15.72
CA ARG A 93 -8.64 15.30 15.01
C ARG A 93 -7.92 14.81 13.76
N ASP A 94 -7.33 15.72 13.00
CA ASP A 94 -6.61 15.40 11.78
C ASP A 94 -5.37 14.56 12.10
N ALA A 95 -4.61 14.93 13.14
CA ALA A 95 -3.45 14.15 13.57
C ALA A 95 -3.83 12.75 14.09
N GLU A 96 -4.97 12.59 14.75
CA GLU A 96 -5.47 11.27 15.14
C GLU A 96 -5.84 10.42 13.93
N ALA A 97 -6.47 11.01 12.89
CA ALA A 97 -6.73 10.33 11.63
C ALA A 97 -5.42 9.90 10.96
N ALA A 98 -4.45 10.80 10.84
CA ALA A 98 -3.13 10.49 10.28
C ALA A 98 -2.39 9.40 11.06
N LEU A 99 -2.52 9.35 12.39
CA LEU A 99 -1.92 8.28 13.21
C LEU A 99 -2.58 6.92 12.97
N ARG A 100 -3.88 6.87 12.70
CA ARG A 100 -4.56 5.64 12.26
C ARG A 100 -4.13 5.25 10.84
N ALA A 101 -4.02 6.23 9.95
CA ALA A 101 -3.53 6.05 8.58
C ALA A 101 -2.11 5.47 8.53
N VAL A 102 -1.23 5.90 9.43
CA VAL A 102 0.13 5.35 9.59
C VAL A 102 0.08 3.84 9.87
N GLU A 103 -0.75 3.40 10.82
CA GLU A 103 -0.85 1.97 11.13
C GLU A 103 -1.49 1.18 9.98
N ALA A 104 -2.54 1.73 9.37
CA ALA A 104 -3.24 1.09 8.26
C ALA A 104 -2.34 0.96 7.02
N LEU A 105 -1.59 2.00 6.66
CA LEU A 105 -0.64 1.97 5.55
C LEU A 105 0.52 1.01 5.83
N SER A 106 1.01 0.96 7.07
CA SER A 106 2.08 0.03 7.46
C SER A 106 1.62 -1.42 7.29
N GLY A 107 0.44 -1.77 7.80
CA GLY A 107 -0.13 -3.12 7.64
C GLY A 107 -0.44 -3.46 6.18
N LEU A 108 -0.92 -2.50 5.40
CA LEU A 108 -1.14 -2.69 3.96
C LEU A 108 0.15 -3.01 3.21
N LEU A 109 1.24 -2.28 3.50
CA LEU A 109 2.54 -2.49 2.88
C LEU A 109 3.13 -3.85 3.23
N GLU A 110 3.04 -4.28 4.49
CA GLU A 110 3.49 -5.59 4.95
C GLU A 110 2.70 -6.71 4.26
N LYS A 111 1.37 -6.61 4.25
CA LYS A 111 0.49 -7.58 3.58
C LYS A 111 0.79 -7.69 2.09
N ALA A 112 0.86 -6.56 1.39
CA ALA A 112 1.10 -6.54 -0.04
C ALA A 112 2.50 -7.07 -0.39
N TYR A 113 3.52 -6.75 0.43
CA TYR A 113 4.87 -7.26 0.26
C TYR A 113 4.94 -8.77 0.45
N ALA A 114 4.30 -9.31 1.49
CA ALA A 114 4.24 -10.75 1.74
C ALA A 114 3.63 -11.50 0.55
N ILE A 115 2.52 -11.00 0.00
CA ILE A 115 1.89 -11.61 -1.19
C ILE A 115 2.79 -11.51 -2.43
N ARG A 116 3.52 -10.41 -2.62
CA ARG A 116 4.52 -10.31 -3.70
C ARG A 116 5.65 -11.32 -3.52
N VAL A 117 6.10 -11.57 -2.30
CA VAL A 117 7.11 -12.62 -2.01
C VAL A 117 6.62 -13.99 -2.45
N VAL A 118 5.42 -14.36 -2.05
CA VAL A 118 4.82 -15.64 -2.46
C VAL A 118 4.67 -15.70 -3.98
N ALA A 119 4.13 -14.64 -4.59
CA ALA A 119 3.91 -14.57 -6.02
C ALA A 119 5.21 -14.72 -6.83
N ASP A 120 6.32 -14.15 -6.37
CA ASP A 120 7.60 -14.19 -7.10
C ASP A 120 8.48 -15.41 -6.79
N TYR A 121 8.41 -15.95 -5.57
CA TYR A 121 9.45 -16.86 -5.06
C TYR A 121 8.95 -18.18 -4.47
N GLU A 122 7.64 -18.37 -4.32
CA GLU A 122 7.05 -19.59 -3.75
C GLU A 122 6.16 -20.29 -4.82
N PRO A 123 6.76 -20.99 -5.81
CA PRO A 123 6.02 -21.67 -6.87
C PRO A 123 5.15 -22.83 -6.37
N GLU A 124 5.48 -23.41 -5.22
CA GLU A 124 4.69 -24.46 -4.55
C GLU A 124 3.34 -23.96 -4.02
N GLU A 125 3.20 -22.66 -3.81
CA GLU A 125 1.96 -22.02 -3.33
C GLU A 125 1.07 -21.63 -4.49
N VAL A 126 0.27 -22.58 -4.99
CA VAL A 126 -0.55 -22.40 -6.20
C VAL A 126 -1.71 -21.42 -5.96
N VAL A 127 -2.03 -20.61 -6.98
CA VAL A 127 -3.21 -19.74 -6.95
C VAL A 127 -4.48 -20.60 -6.95
N ASP A 128 -5.38 -20.31 -6.01
CA ASP A 128 -6.68 -20.97 -5.92
C ASP A 128 -7.72 -20.28 -6.81
N PHE A 129 -8.23 -21.03 -7.79
CA PHE A 129 -9.27 -20.62 -8.75
C PHE A 129 -10.65 -21.21 -8.43
N SER A 130 -10.84 -21.84 -7.27
CA SER A 130 -12.12 -22.46 -6.87
C SER A 130 -13.27 -21.44 -6.71
N GLY A 131 -12.95 -20.15 -6.56
CA GLY A 131 -13.89 -19.04 -6.43
C GLY A 131 -14.57 -18.58 -7.73
N GLY A 132 -14.52 -19.37 -8.81
CA GLY A 132 -15.09 -19.01 -10.11
C GLY A 132 -14.34 -17.85 -10.76
N ASP A 133 -15.00 -16.70 -10.94
CA ASP A 133 -14.40 -15.49 -11.53
C ASP A 133 -13.38 -14.82 -10.60
N ARG A 134 -13.27 -15.26 -9.35
CA ARG A 134 -12.30 -14.77 -8.37
C ARG A 134 -11.28 -15.84 -8.06
N PHE A 135 -10.06 -15.39 -7.78
CA PHE A 135 -8.96 -16.24 -7.37
C PHE A 135 -8.21 -15.64 -6.18
N SER A 136 -7.48 -16.47 -5.45
CA SER A 136 -6.73 -16.06 -4.27
C SER A 136 -5.33 -16.67 -4.22
N LEU A 137 -4.42 -15.98 -3.52
CA LEU A 137 -3.08 -16.45 -3.22
C LEU A 137 -2.83 -16.26 -1.72
N LYS A 138 -2.46 -17.33 -0.98
CA LYS A 138 -2.27 -17.30 0.49
C LYS A 138 -3.41 -16.54 1.20
N GLU A 139 -4.65 -16.94 0.93
CA GLU A 139 -5.88 -16.37 1.51
C GLU A 139 -6.23 -14.93 1.08
N VAL A 140 -5.40 -14.29 0.25
CA VAL A 140 -5.69 -12.94 -0.26
C VAL A 140 -6.43 -13.05 -1.58
N GLU A 141 -7.70 -12.66 -1.58
CA GLU A 141 -8.48 -12.50 -2.81
C GLU A 141 -7.89 -11.41 -3.72
N ILE A 142 -7.90 -11.65 -5.03
CA ILE A 142 -7.45 -10.68 -6.02
C ILE A 142 -8.23 -9.36 -5.99
N THR A 143 -9.52 -9.40 -5.61
CA THR A 143 -10.36 -8.21 -5.41
C THR A 143 -9.87 -7.34 -4.25
N SER A 144 -9.37 -7.96 -3.18
CA SER A 144 -8.70 -7.25 -2.08
C SER A 144 -7.43 -6.57 -2.60
N ALA A 145 -6.61 -7.30 -3.36
CA ALA A 145 -5.38 -6.77 -3.92
C ALA A 145 -5.61 -5.59 -4.88
N HIS A 146 -6.63 -5.68 -5.72
CA HIS A 146 -7.07 -4.58 -6.58
C HIS A 146 -7.37 -3.32 -5.76
N ALA A 147 -8.08 -3.46 -4.63
CA ALA A 147 -8.48 -2.32 -3.79
C ALA A 147 -7.34 -1.69 -2.98
N TRP A 148 -6.18 -2.34 -2.83
CA TRP A 148 -5.06 -1.79 -2.06
C TRP A 148 -4.62 -0.40 -2.54
N ARG A 149 -4.73 -0.14 -3.84
CA ARG A 149 -4.30 1.14 -4.39
C ARG A 149 -5.13 2.32 -3.86
N SER A 150 -6.46 2.21 -3.89
CA SER A 150 -7.32 3.28 -3.39
C SER A 150 -7.17 3.48 -1.88
N GLN A 151 -6.99 2.39 -1.12
CA GLN A 151 -6.66 2.45 0.31
C GLN A 151 -5.35 3.19 0.56
N CYS A 152 -4.30 2.86 -0.20
CA CYS A 152 -3.01 3.53 -0.12
C CYS A 152 -3.11 5.02 -0.45
N ASP A 153 -3.88 5.40 -1.47
CA ASP A 153 -4.09 6.81 -1.83
C ASP A 153 -4.73 7.59 -0.66
N THR A 154 -5.76 7.03 -0.02
CA THR A 154 -6.41 7.64 1.16
C THR A 154 -5.42 7.80 2.31
N PHE A 155 -4.72 6.74 2.72
CA PHE A 155 -3.79 6.83 3.85
C PHE A 155 -2.62 7.78 3.56
N CYS A 156 -2.09 7.78 2.34
CA CYS A 156 -1.05 8.73 1.94
C CYS A 156 -1.52 10.19 2.07
N SER A 157 -2.76 10.47 1.64
CA SER A 157 -3.33 11.82 1.70
C SER A 157 -3.49 12.30 3.14
N GLU A 158 -4.02 11.45 4.02
CA GLU A 158 -4.22 11.76 5.46
C GLU A 158 -2.89 12.01 6.17
N ILE A 159 -1.86 11.21 5.88
CA ILE A 159 -0.53 11.40 6.47
C ILE A 159 0.11 12.70 5.98
N HIS A 160 0.08 12.94 4.66
CA HIS A 160 0.73 14.09 4.06
C HIS A 160 0.10 15.41 4.52
N SER A 161 -1.23 15.49 4.59
CA SER A 161 -1.95 16.71 4.97
C SER A 161 -1.62 17.19 6.39
N VAL A 162 -1.42 16.27 7.34
CA VAL A 162 -0.99 16.63 8.70
C VAL A 162 0.50 16.87 8.75
N TRP A 163 1.30 16.09 8.01
CA TRP A 163 2.75 16.26 7.99
C TRP A 163 3.16 17.69 7.64
N ILE A 164 2.56 18.27 6.60
CA ILE A 164 2.83 19.65 6.19
C ILE A 164 2.41 20.66 7.26
N GLN A 165 1.31 20.43 7.99
CA GLN A 165 0.88 21.36 9.03
C GLN A 165 1.81 21.36 10.25
N VAL A 166 2.46 20.22 10.52
CA VAL A 166 3.27 20.06 11.75
C VAL A 166 4.78 20.23 11.50
N ASN A 167 5.25 20.21 10.26
CA ASN A 167 6.68 20.34 9.93
C ASN A 167 7.02 21.58 9.07
N VAL A 168 6.08 22.53 8.96
CA VAL A 168 6.37 23.90 8.48
C VAL A 168 6.91 24.75 9.63
#